data_AF-A0A9P6LU15-F1
#
_entry.id   AF-A0A9P6LU15-F1
#
_cell.length_a   1.000
_cell.length_b   1.000
_cell.length_c   1.000
_cell.angle_alpha   90.00
_cell.angle_beta   90.00
_cell.angle_gamma   90.00
#
_symmetry.space_group_name_H-M   'P 1'
#
loop_
_entity.id
_entity.type
_entity.pdbx_description
1 polymer ?
#
loop_
_entity_poly.entity_id
_entity_poly.type
_entity_poly.pdbx_seq_one_letter_code
_entity_poly.pdbx_strand_id
1 'polypeptide(L)'
;MALKEHGQSTTDVRQGYQLDAAKLEPYLLKTVPGVVVPIKVSQFKLGQSNPTYLLTDANWISAVDTLAKLHKVNHVAIGLESYGRATGFFRRQIASLSKIAGAQAAVKDTEGVAVGPILGVDELAEWFKKYEVEDSTSIVHGDYK
;
A
#
# COMPACT_ATOMS: atom_id res chain seq x y z
N MET A 1 -7.08 4.16 31.84
CA MET A 1 -7.55 2.81 31.43
C MET A 1 -6.56 2.28 30.41
N ALA A 2 -5.67 1.37 30.80
CA ALA A 2 -4.65 0.84 29.91
C ALA A 2 -5.30 -0.09 28.87
N LEU A 3 -5.08 0.19 27.59
CA LEU A 3 -5.47 -0.70 26.49
C LEU A 3 -4.77 -2.05 26.71
N LYS A 4 -5.56 -3.12 26.84
CA LYS A 4 -5.01 -4.48 26.86
C LYS A 4 -4.41 -4.75 25.48
N GLU A 5 -3.10 -5.03 25.40
CA GLU A 5 -2.49 -5.50 24.17
C GLU A 5 -3.20 -6.80 23.72
N HIS A 6 -3.94 -6.73 22.62
CA HIS A 6 -4.57 -7.90 22.02
C HIS A 6 -3.48 -8.80 21.41
N GLY A 7 -3.54 -10.10 21.72
CA GLY A 7 -2.46 -11.09 21.61
C GLY A 7 -1.94 -11.49 20.23
N GLN A 8 -1.72 -10.53 19.32
CA GLN A 8 -1.17 -10.77 17.97
C GLN A 8 0.23 -10.19 17.76
N SER A 9 0.88 -9.65 18.79
CA SER A 9 2.24 -9.13 18.62
C SER A 9 3.28 -10.25 18.50
N THR A 10 4.22 -10.06 17.58
CA THR A 10 5.39 -10.91 17.39
C THR A 10 6.65 -10.31 18.03
N THR A 11 7.65 -11.15 18.26
CA THR A 11 9.02 -10.79 18.64
C THR A 11 10.01 -11.47 17.70
N ASP A 12 11.28 -11.13 17.83
CA ASP A 12 12.35 -11.99 17.34
C ASP A 12 12.21 -13.39 17.93
N VAL A 13 12.69 -14.37 17.18
CA VAL A 13 12.62 -15.77 17.58
C VAL A 13 13.56 -16.01 18.76
N ARG A 14 13.01 -16.55 19.86
CA ARG A 14 13.77 -16.87 21.07
C ARG A 14 14.91 -17.84 20.76
N GLN A 15 16.03 -17.69 21.49
CA GLN A 15 17.18 -18.56 21.36
C GLN A 15 16.85 -20.03 21.63
N GLY A 16 17.32 -20.92 20.76
CA GLY A 16 17.03 -22.36 20.82
C GLY A 16 15.75 -22.78 20.08
N TYR A 17 14.95 -21.81 19.61
CA TYR A 17 13.72 -22.03 18.86
C TYR A 17 13.80 -21.49 17.42
N GLN A 18 14.99 -21.25 16.89
CA GLN A 18 15.15 -20.76 15.52
C GLN A 18 14.67 -21.78 14.49
N LEU A 19 13.84 -21.31 13.54
CA LEU A 19 13.49 -22.06 12.35
C LEU A 19 14.57 -21.82 11.28
N ASP A 20 15.10 -22.88 10.68
CA ASP A 20 16.10 -22.80 9.62
C ASP A 20 15.42 -22.44 8.29
N ALA A 21 15.31 -21.14 8.00
CA ALA A 21 14.67 -20.63 6.79
C ALA A 21 15.33 -21.18 5.52
N ALA A 22 16.66 -21.28 5.48
CA ALA A 22 17.41 -21.75 4.32
C ALA A 22 17.07 -23.20 3.95
N LYS A 23 16.71 -24.05 4.92
CA LYS A 23 16.22 -25.40 4.66
C LYS A 23 14.73 -25.45 4.28
N LEU A 24 13.92 -24.53 4.80
CA LEU A 24 12.48 -24.50 4.56
C LEU A 24 12.11 -23.89 3.20
N GLU A 25 12.84 -22.87 2.76
CA GLU A 25 12.60 -22.13 1.52
C GLU A 25 12.51 -22.99 0.25
N PRO A 26 13.43 -23.96 -0.01
CA PRO A 26 13.33 -24.82 -1.19
C PRO A 26 12.05 -25.67 -1.19
N TYR A 27 11.58 -26.10 -0.02
CA TYR A 27 10.33 -26.84 0.11
C TYR A 27 9.14 -25.92 -0.19
N LEU A 28 9.10 -24.73 0.40
CA LEU A 28 8.02 -23.76 0.16
C LEU A 28 7.92 -23.37 -1.31
N LEU A 29 9.03 -23.08 -1.99
CA LEU A 29 9.05 -22.76 -3.43
C LEU A 29 8.43 -23.87 -4.30
N LYS A 30 8.56 -25.12 -3.88
CA LYS A 30 7.98 -26.28 -4.57
C LYS A 30 6.50 -26.47 -4.26
N THR A 31 6.05 -26.14 -3.05
CA THR A 31 4.72 -26.55 -2.55
C THR A 31 3.72 -25.41 -2.40
N VAL A 32 4.17 -24.17 -2.30
CA VAL A 32 3.32 -22.99 -2.10
C VAL A 32 3.45 -22.08 -3.33
N PRO A 33 2.47 -22.10 -4.26
CA PRO A 33 2.49 -21.24 -5.43
C PRO A 33 2.57 -19.77 -5.04
N GLY A 34 3.50 -19.04 -5.68
CA GLY A 34 3.65 -17.59 -5.48
C GLY A 34 4.42 -17.16 -4.23
N VAL A 35 4.94 -18.10 -3.42
CA VAL A 35 5.79 -17.74 -2.28
C VAL A 35 7.10 -17.12 -2.78
N VAL A 36 7.51 -16.01 -2.17
CA VAL A 36 8.76 -15.32 -2.54
C VAL A 36 9.78 -15.40 -1.42
N VAL A 37 10.97 -15.91 -1.71
CA VAL A 37 12.07 -16.03 -0.74
C VAL A 37 13.06 -14.85 -0.89
N PRO A 38 13.81 -14.45 0.15
CA PRO A 38 13.88 -15.07 1.48
C PRO A 38 12.63 -14.82 2.32
N ILE A 39 12.26 -15.78 3.16
CA ILE A 39 11.18 -15.60 4.13
C ILE A 39 11.71 -14.93 5.40
N LYS A 40 10.90 -14.09 6.02
CA LYS A 40 11.10 -13.58 7.38
C LYS A 40 10.37 -14.47 8.37
N VAL A 41 11.05 -14.86 9.44
CA VAL A 41 10.49 -15.64 10.54
C VAL A 41 10.38 -14.74 11.77
N SER A 42 9.21 -14.72 12.41
CA SER A 42 9.01 -14.06 13.71
C SER A 42 8.22 -14.97 14.64
N GLN A 43 8.36 -14.82 15.96
CA GLN A 43 7.68 -15.67 16.95
C GLN A 43 6.56 -14.89 17.63
N PHE A 44 5.39 -15.51 17.83
CA PHE A 44 4.32 -14.87 18.61
C PHE A 44 4.66 -14.82 20.11
N LYS A 45 4.30 -13.73 20.79
CA LYS A 45 4.50 -13.56 22.24
C LYS A 45 3.74 -14.59 23.08
N LEU A 46 2.58 -15.07 22.59
CA LEU A 46 1.69 -16.01 23.28
C LEU A 46 1.65 -17.35 22.55
N GLY A 47 1.84 -18.43 23.31
CA GLY A 47 1.85 -19.82 22.82
C GLY A 47 2.38 -20.72 23.93
N GLN A 48 1.48 -21.29 24.74
CA GLN A 48 1.84 -21.97 25.99
C GLN A 48 2.31 -23.43 25.77
N SER A 49 1.86 -24.10 24.71
CA SER A 49 2.17 -25.51 24.46
C SER A 49 3.24 -25.73 23.38
N ASN A 50 3.36 -24.85 22.38
CA ASN A 50 4.35 -24.93 21.32
C ASN A 50 4.81 -23.54 20.85
N PRO A 51 6.05 -23.41 20.36
CA PRO A 51 6.49 -22.24 19.60
C PRO A 51 5.61 -22.02 18.37
N THR A 52 5.01 -20.83 18.26
CA THR A 52 4.22 -20.44 17.09
C THR A 52 4.94 -19.34 16.33
N TYR A 53 5.06 -19.50 15.01
CA TYR A 53 5.77 -18.58 14.13
C TYR A 53 4.84 -17.88 13.15
N LEU A 54 5.16 -16.64 12.82
CA LEU A 54 4.68 -15.94 11.64
C LEU A 54 5.78 -16.03 10.58
N LEU A 55 5.42 -16.55 9.40
CA LEU A 55 6.27 -16.50 8.21
C LEU A 55 5.73 -15.41 7.29
N THR A 56 6.58 -14.47 6.90
CA THR A 56 6.25 -13.47 5.89
C THR A 56 7.20 -13.67 4.74
N ASP A 57 6.68 -13.93 3.56
CA ASP A 57 7.47 -14.05 2.36
C ASP A 57 7.82 -12.65 1.82
N ALA A 58 8.67 -12.55 0.81
CA ALA A 58 9.08 -11.29 0.23
C ALA A 58 8.01 -10.67 -0.70
N ASN A 59 6.72 -10.94 -0.47
CA ASN A 59 5.61 -10.54 -1.34
C ASN A 59 5.46 -9.03 -1.56
N TRP A 60 6.01 -8.18 -0.69
CA TRP A 60 6.05 -6.74 -0.99
C TRP A 60 6.83 -6.45 -2.28
N ILE A 61 7.85 -7.28 -2.59
CA ILE A 61 8.56 -7.24 -3.88
C ILE A 61 7.63 -7.70 -5.00
N SER A 62 6.81 -8.73 -4.78
CA SER A 62 5.81 -9.20 -5.75
C SER A 62 4.77 -8.13 -6.07
N ALA A 63 4.31 -7.39 -5.05
CA ALA A 63 3.37 -6.28 -5.23
C ALA A 63 3.99 -5.14 -6.05
N VAL A 64 5.22 -4.73 -5.72
CA VAL A 64 5.95 -3.72 -6.50
C VAL A 64 6.23 -4.19 -7.93
N ASP A 65 6.65 -5.43 -8.12
CA ASP A 65 6.92 -6.01 -9.45
C ASP A 65 5.64 -6.12 -10.30
N THR A 66 4.52 -6.49 -9.68
CA THR A 66 3.20 -6.51 -10.34
C THR A 66 2.79 -5.12 -10.79
N LEU A 67 2.92 -4.12 -9.92
CA LEU A 67 2.60 -2.73 -10.27
C LEU A 67 3.52 -2.20 -11.38
N ALA A 68 4.82 -2.52 -11.31
CA ALA A 68 5.78 -2.15 -12.34
C ALA A 68 5.47 -2.80 -13.70
N LYS A 69 5.08 -4.08 -13.71
CA LYS A 69 4.63 -4.78 -14.92
C LYS A 69 3.35 -4.16 -15.49
N LEU A 70 2.38 -3.82 -14.63
CA LEU A 70 1.15 -3.16 -15.05
C LEU A 70 1.42 -1.80 -15.72
N HIS A 71 2.29 -0.98 -15.13
CA HIS A 71 2.66 0.33 -15.69
C HIS A 71 3.44 0.23 -17.02
N LYS A 72 4.02 -0.94 -17.34
CA LYS A 72 4.71 -1.20 -18.63
C LYS A 72 3.78 -1.69 -19.73
N VAL A 73 2.53 -2.03 -19.43
CA VAL A 73 1.57 -2.51 -20.44
C VAL A 73 1.30 -1.41 -21.47
N ASN A 74 1.49 -1.72 -22.74
CA ASN A 74 1.07 -0.85 -23.83
C ASN A 74 -0.46 -0.93 -23.97
N HIS A 75 -1.15 -0.04 -23.27
CA HIS A 75 -2.62 0.03 -23.24
C HIS A 75 -3.25 0.24 -24.63
N VAL A 76 -2.56 0.90 -25.57
CA VAL A 76 -3.04 1.07 -26.95
C VAL A 76 -3.00 -0.25 -27.71
N ALA A 77 -1.91 -1.03 -27.56
CA ALA A 77 -1.77 -2.31 -28.25
C ALA A 77 -2.81 -3.36 -27.81
N ILE A 78 -3.43 -3.17 -26.64
CA ILE A 78 -4.50 -4.03 -26.13
C ILE A 78 -5.90 -3.40 -26.24
N GLY A 79 -6.05 -2.29 -26.97
CA GLY A 79 -7.35 -1.68 -27.28
C GLY A 79 -7.97 -0.84 -26.15
N LEU A 80 -7.15 -0.31 -25.23
CA LEU A 80 -7.59 0.51 -24.09
C LEU A 80 -7.27 2.01 -24.27
N GLU A 81 -6.92 2.46 -25.47
CA GLU A 81 -6.60 3.86 -25.76
C GLU A 81 -7.75 4.84 -25.47
N SER A 82 -8.99 4.36 -25.51
CA SER A 82 -10.20 5.16 -25.27
C SER A 82 -10.78 5.02 -23.85
N TYR A 83 -10.19 4.18 -23.00
CA TYR A 83 -10.71 3.89 -21.66
C TYR A 83 -10.65 5.12 -20.72
N GLY A 84 -9.71 6.02 -20.94
CA GLY A 84 -9.50 7.19 -20.11
C GLY A 84 -8.87 8.36 -20.85
N ARG A 85 -8.66 9.47 -20.12
CA ARG A 85 -7.99 10.66 -20.65
C ARG A 85 -6.47 10.55 -20.44
N ALA A 86 -5.72 10.49 -21.53
CA ALA A 86 -4.26 10.33 -21.50
C ALA A 86 -3.49 11.57 -20.98
N THR A 87 -3.98 12.78 -21.26
CA THR A 87 -3.27 14.02 -20.91
C THR A 87 -3.91 14.71 -19.71
N GLY A 88 -3.26 15.71 -19.11
CA GLY A 88 -3.74 16.57 -18.03
C GLY A 88 -4.08 15.84 -16.74
N PHE A 89 -3.37 14.76 -16.39
CA PHE A 89 -3.71 13.96 -15.21
C PHE A 89 -3.55 14.78 -13.93
N PHE A 90 -2.37 15.37 -13.71
CA PHE A 90 -2.09 16.14 -12.50
C PHE A 90 -3.04 17.32 -12.33
N ARG A 91 -3.25 18.13 -13.38
CA ARG A 91 -4.19 19.26 -13.35
C ARG A 91 -5.60 18.83 -12.95
N ARG A 92 -6.09 17.71 -13.50
CA ARG A 92 -7.41 17.17 -13.13
C ARG A 92 -7.46 16.64 -11.70
N GLN A 93 -6.43 15.92 -11.27
CA GLN A 93 -6.37 15.38 -9.91
C GLN A 93 -6.36 16.50 -8.88
N ILE A 94 -5.55 17.53 -9.07
CA ILE A 94 -5.49 18.70 -8.18
C ILE A 94 -6.87 19.38 -8.12
N ALA A 95 -7.48 19.68 -9.27
CA ALA A 95 -8.80 20.31 -9.28
C ALA A 95 -9.88 19.46 -8.58
N SER A 96 -9.87 18.15 -8.81
CA SER A 96 -10.83 17.22 -8.18
C SER A 96 -10.60 17.12 -6.68
N LEU A 97 -9.36 16.94 -6.25
CA LEU A 97 -9.00 16.78 -4.84
C LEU A 97 -9.20 18.08 -4.05
N SER A 98 -8.87 19.25 -4.61
CA SER A 98 -9.17 20.55 -3.98
C SER A 98 -10.68 20.74 -3.81
N LYS A 99 -11.49 20.35 -4.79
CA LYS A 99 -12.97 20.38 -4.68
C LYS A 99 -13.46 19.47 -3.56
N ILE A 100 -12.94 18.23 -3.49
CA ILE A 100 -13.31 17.27 -2.44
C ILE A 100 -12.89 17.80 -1.06
N ALA A 101 -11.68 18.34 -0.93
CA ALA A 101 -11.19 18.91 0.33
C ALA A 101 -12.07 20.07 0.81
N GLY A 102 -12.47 20.98 -0.08
CA GLY A 102 -13.41 22.06 0.26
C GLY A 102 -14.79 21.54 0.68
N ALA A 103 -15.31 20.51 0.00
CA ALA A 103 -16.57 19.88 0.38
C ALA A 103 -16.49 19.18 1.75
N GLN A 104 -15.38 18.48 2.01
CA GLN A 104 -15.12 17.83 3.30
C GLN A 104 -14.97 18.85 4.42
N ALA A 105 -14.30 19.98 4.17
CA ALA A 105 -14.13 21.05 5.14
C ALA A 105 -15.47 21.65 5.63
N ALA A 106 -16.48 21.65 4.76
CA ALA A 106 -17.81 22.13 5.07
C ALA A 106 -18.70 21.08 5.78
N VAL A 107 -18.27 19.82 5.87
CA VAL A 107 -19.00 18.77 6.60
C VAL A 107 -19.05 19.13 8.07
N LYS A 108 -20.22 18.93 8.67
CA LYS A 108 -20.43 19.17 10.10
C LYS A 108 -20.20 17.89 10.90
N ASP A 109 -19.54 18.02 12.03
CA ASP A 109 -19.40 16.96 13.02
C ASP A 109 -20.72 16.69 13.77
N THR A 110 -20.66 15.83 14.78
CA THR A 110 -21.81 15.47 15.61
C THR A 110 -22.37 16.63 16.45
N GLU A 111 -21.61 17.71 16.60
CA GLU A 111 -21.99 18.93 17.32
C GLU A 111 -22.50 20.03 16.37
N GLY A 112 -22.51 19.76 15.06
CA GLY A 112 -22.97 20.70 14.04
C GLY A 112 -21.91 21.71 13.61
N VAL A 113 -20.66 21.55 14.03
CA VAL A 113 -19.53 22.43 13.72
C VAL A 113 -18.84 21.93 12.46
N ALA A 114 -18.49 22.84 11.55
CA ALA A 114 -17.74 22.47 10.34
C ALA A 114 -16.34 21.96 10.74
N VAL A 115 -15.94 20.81 10.18
CA VAL A 115 -14.64 20.18 10.48
C VAL A 115 -13.45 21.03 10.02
N GLY A 116 -13.68 21.96 9.09
CA GLY A 116 -12.68 22.93 8.65
C GLY A 116 -11.71 22.36 7.61
N PRO A 117 -10.87 23.22 7.01
CA PRO A 117 -9.96 22.82 5.94
C PRO A 117 -8.81 21.97 6.45
N ILE A 118 -8.36 21.03 5.60
CA ILE A 118 -7.09 20.33 5.81
C ILE A 118 -5.95 21.33 5.59
N LEU A 119 -5.04 21.43 6.55
CA LEU A 119 -3.90 22.34 6.49
C LEU A 119 -3.03 22.05 5.26
N GLY A 120 -2.65 23.10 4.52
CA GLY A 120 -1.68 23.03 3.42
C GLY A 120 -2.23 22.57 2.07
N VAL A 121 -3.54 22.29 1.93
CA VAL A 121 -4.12 21.87 0.64
C VAL A 121 -3.97 22.94 -0.44
N ASP A 122 -4.25 24.21 -0.11
CA ASP A 122 -4.16 25.32 -1.07
C ASP A 122 -2.71 25.61 -1.46
N GLU A 123 -1.80 25.56 -0.50
CA GLU A 123 -0.35 25.73 -0.71
C GLU A 123 0.21 24.64 -1.63
N LEU A 124 -0.20 23.38 -1.40
CA LEU A 124 0.19 22.24 -2.22
C LEU A 124 -0.36 22.35 -3.64
N ALA A 125 -1.62 22.78 -3.79
CA ALA A 125 -2.25 22.97 -5.11
C ALA A 125 -1.52 24.04 -5.93
N GLU A 126 -1.16 25.17 -5.30
CA GLU A 126 -0.37 26.23 -5.95
C GLU A 126 1.06 25.78 -6.26
N TRP A 127 1.68 24.98 -5.38
CA TRP A 127 3.00 24.40 -5.65
C TRP A 127 2.98 23.51 -6.89
N PHE A 128 2.04 22.58 -7.00
CA PHE A 128 1.95 21.70 -8.17
C PHE A 128 1.66 22.46 -9.46
N LYS A 129 0.84 23.51 -9.39
CA LYS A 129 0.55 24.37 -10.54
C LYS A 129 1.80 25.12 -11.01
N LYS A 130 2.68 25.50 -10.09
CA LYS A 130 3.94 26.20 -10.40
C LYS A 130 5.02 25.27 -10.97
N TYR A 131 5.12 24.05 -10.44
CA TYR A 131 6.18 23.09 -10.77
C TYR A 131 5.65 21.88 -11.53
N GLU A 132 4.69 22.12 -12.44
CA GLU A 132 4.00 21.06 -13.15
C GLU A 132 4.97 20.08 -13.85
N VAL A 133 4.67 18.80 -13.73
CA VAL A 133 5.43 17.71 -14.34
C VAL A 133 4.71 17.25 -15.60
N GLU A 134 5.45 16.87 -16.63
CA GLU A 134 4.88 16.26 -17.82
C GLU A 134 4.11 14.98 -17.50
N ASP A 135 3.00 14.76 -18.20
CA ASP A 135 2.21 13.55 -18.01
C ASP A 135 2.95 12.32 -18.54
N SER A 136 2.91 11.24 -17.77
CA SER A 136 3.18 9.89 -18.24
C SER A 136 1.89 9.09 -18.20
N THR A 137 1.54 8.42 -19.29
CA THR A 137 0.29 7.65 -19.41
C THR A 137 0.56 6.15 -19.35
N SER A 138 -0.08 5.48 -18.40
CA SER A 138 -0.11 4.02 -18.30
C SER A 138 -1.41 3.57 -17.63
N ILE A 139 -1.62 2.27 -17.49
CA ILE A 139 -2.73 1.73 -16.70
C ILE A 139 -2.43 1.96 -15.23
N VAL A 140 -3.32 2.67 -14.53
CA VAL A 140 -3.20 2.94 -13.09
C VAL A 140 -4.35 2.24 -12.36
N HIS A 141 -4.03 1.41 -11.37
CA HIS A 141 -5.03 0.70 -10.57
C HIS A 141 -5.89 1.65 -9.71
N GLY A 142 -5.28 2.69 -9.14
CA GLY A 142 -5.95 3.69 -8.29
C GLY A 142 -5.76 3.44 -6.80
N ASP A 143 -6.18 2.28 -6.29
CA ASP A 143 -6.05 1.89 -4.86
C ASP A 143 -5.27 0.58 -4.69
N TYR A 144 -4.00 0.57 -5.13
CA TYR A 144 -3.14 -0.62 -5.06
C TYR A 144 -2.51 -0.74 -3.67
N LYS A 145 -2.70 -1.87 -2.98
CA LYS A 145 -2.25 -2.12 -1.60
C LYS A 145 -1.99 -3.60 -1.33
#